data_AF-A0A939ULC6-F1
#
_entry.id   AF-A0A939ULC6-F1
#
_cell.length_a   1.000
_cell.length_b   1.000
_cell.length_c   1.000
_cell.angle_alpha   90.00
_cell.angle_beta   90.00
_cell.angle_gamma   90.00
#
_symmetry.space_group_name_H-M   'P 1'
#
loop_
_entity.id
_entity.type
_entity.pdbx_description
1 polymer ?
#
loop_
_entity_poly.entity_id
_entity_poly.type
_entity_poly.pdbx_seq_one_letter_code
_entity_poly.pdbx_strand_id
1 'polypeptide(L)'
;FRAQYNSPLGFRVEGIYTPIMHAETYAQKGPWVPNKVTDLKSKIGQLPATLATYGDLMKASTLQDDLYPDTNKLEYGQFGGYVNFSVGPVDLGVSYYNGHYKQVSANLTGLIAAGTLAKTGGSSSPLASVLGPYAANPMPSLHYDKLQSFGLDAQTALGPFTLRSELVYNLTKDTDGNDPWTHNNSIGYLFGFDVGLPVHNLNLNVQMTGNVILKKNEIKDNKIVFASALPGISTEAYDADYDPTGKYTNHKIVVQLQDKFYYEKVTATIKAIYGIERADLILMPEVSFKVRDGWKATASGLVIHNFDKKENSEFYGWLDNSFIQLAVNYTF
;
A
#
# COMPACT_ATOMS: atom_id res chain seq x y z
N PHE A 1 21.66 7.69 -8.56
CA PHE A 1 22.08 8.90 -9.31
C PHE A 1 20.95 9.91 -9.32
N ARG A 2 21.25 11.19 -9.14
CA ARG A 2 20.29 12.29 -9.20
C ARG A 2 20.87 13.41 -10.04
N ALA A 3 20.08 13.97 -10.93
CA ALA A 3 20.41 15.17 -11.70
C ALA A 3 19.27 16.18 -11.54
N GLN A 4 19.63 17.45 -11.39
CA GLN A 4 18.67 18.54 -11.23
C GLN A 4 19.10 19.70 -12.14
N TYR A 5 18.13 20.33 -12.78
CA TYR A 5 18.32 21.52 -13.59
C TYR A 5 17.27 22.57 -13.21
N ASN A 6 17.74 23.78 -12.89
CA ASN A 6 16.89 24.94 -12.69
C ASN A 6 16.97 25.80 -13.95
N SER A 7 15.85 25.95 -14.65
CA SER A 7 15.77 26.75 -15.85
C SER A 7 15.68 28.24 -15.53
N PRO A 8 16.36 29.11 -16.28
CA PRO A 8 16.11 30.55 -16.24
C PRO A 8 14.66 30.94 -16.56
N LEU A 9 13.90 30.04 -17.20
CA LEU A 9 12.48 30.23 -17.56
C LEU A 9 11.51 29.89 -16.41
N GLY A 10 12.01 29.62 -15.19
CA GLY A 10 11.18 29.46 -14.00
C GLY A 10 10.62 28.05 -13.77
N PHE A 11 11.21 27.02 -14.39
CA PHE A 11 10.87 25.62 -14.11
C PHE A 11 12.08 24.84 -13.58
N ARG A 12 11.83 23.81 -12.77
CA ARG A 12 12.84 22.85 -12.33
C ARG A 12 12.56 21.48 -12.92
N VAL A 13 13.60 20.81 -13.38
CA VAL A 13 13.57 19.40 -13.77
C VAL A 13 14.47 18.60 -12.84
N GLU A 14 13.99 17.48 -12.35
CA GLU A 14 14.76 16.50 -11.58
C GLU A 14 14.62 15.12 -12.23
N GLY A 15 15.74 14.41 -12.34
CA GLY A 15 15.79 13.01 -12.75
C GLY A 15 16.52 12.18 -11.72
N ILE A 16 15.98 10.99 -11.42
CA ILE A 16 16.56 10.05 -10.46
C ILE A 16 16.64 8.68 -11.11
N TYR A 17 17.76 7.98 -10.87
CA TYR A 17 17.92 6.57 -11.18
C TYR A 17 18.49 5.82 -9.97
N THR A 18 17.86 4.70 -9.63
CA THR A 18 18.31 3.77 -8.60
C THR A 18 18.53 2.41 -9.25
N PRO A 19 19.73 1.83 -9.17
CA PRO A 19 20.06 0.58 -9.88
C PRO A 19 19.42 -0.68 -9.29
N ILE A 20 18.81 -0.56 -8.11
CA ILE A 20 18.22 -1.65 -7.34
C ILE A 20 16.85 -1.23 -6.79
N MET A 21 16.09 -2.19 -6.27
CA MET A 21 14.84 -1.94 -5.56
C MET A 21 14.93 -2.38 -4.10
N HIS A 22 14.32 -1.61 -3.21
CA HIS A 22 14.01 -2.05 -1.86
C HIS A 22 12.54 -2.48 -1.79
N ALA A 23 12.34 -3.76 -1.53
CA ALA A 23 11.02 -4.33 -1.30
C ALA A 23 10.37 -3.80 -0.02
N GLU A 24 9.05 -3.97 0.10
CA GLU A 24 8.38 -3.76 1.37
C GLU A 24 8.89 -4.75 2.43
N THR A 25 9.09 -4.28 3.66
CA THR A 25 9.52 -5.12 4.78
C THR A 25 8.48 -5.09 5.88
N TYR A 26 8.22 -6.26 6.47
CA TYR A 26 7.28 -6.39 7.57
C TYR A 26 8.00 -6.54 8.90
N ALA A 27 7.43 -5.97 9.96
CA ALA A 27 7.90 -6.21 11.31
C ALA A 27 7.84 -7.72 11.61
N GLN A 28 8.94 -8.28 12.08
CA GLN A 28 9.02 -9.71 12.39
C GLN A 28 8.55 -10.04 13.82
N LYS A 29 8.57 -9.04 14.71
CA LYS A 29 8.25 -9.13 16.14
C LYS A 29 7.62 -7.82 16.64
N GLY A 30 6.91 -7.90 17.77
CA GLY A 30 6.33 -6.74 18.45
C GLY A 30 4.88 -6.43 18.03
N PRO A 31 4.31 -5.32 18.52
CA PRO A 31 2.90 -4.97 18.26
C PRO A 31 2.64 -4.70 16.78
N TRP A 32 3.66 -4.34 16.00
CA TRP A 32 3.51 -3.94 14.60
C TRP A 32 3.52 -5.10 13.59
N VAL A 33 3.57 -6.36 14.04
CA VAL A 33 3.51 -7.53 13.14
C VAL A 33 2.12 -7.60 12.48
N PRO A 34 2.01 -7.55 11.14
CA PRO A 34 0.71 -7.63 10.47
C PRO A 34 -0.01 -8.97 10.72
N ASN A 35 -1.34 -8.94 10.85
CA ASN A 35 -2.14 -10.18 10.92
C ASN A 35 -1.95 -11.06 9.69
N LYS A 36 -1.76 -10.51 8.49
CA LYS A 36 -1.42 -11.31 7.29
C LYS A 36 -0.17 -12.17 7.50
N VAL A 37 0.84 -11.67 8.22
CA VAL A 37 2.07 -12.41 8.58
C VAL A 37 1.79 -13.44 9.68
N THR A 38 0.96 -13.11 10.66
CA THR A 38 0.59 -14.00 11.78
C THR A 38 -0.36 -15.12 11.36
N ASP A 39 -1.34 -14.85 10.49
CA ASP A 39 -2.26 -15.80 9.87
C ASP A 39 -1.50 -16.75 8.94
N LEU A 40 -0.49 -16.24 8.23
CA LEU A 40 0.45 -17.06 7.48
C LEU A 40 1.21 -18.02 8.42
N LYS A 41 1.77 -17.51 9.53
CA LYS A 41 2.53 -18.29 10.53
C LYS A 41 1.69 -19.33 11.27
N SER A 42 0.47 -18.99 11.70
CA SER A 42 -0.40 -19.87 12.49
C SER A 42 -0.95 -21.02 11.67
N LYS A 43 -1.26 -20.78 10.38
CA LYS A 43 -1.71 -21.85 9.47
C LYS A 43 -0.58 -22.82 9.11
N ILE A 44 0.70 -22.44 9.20
CA ILE A 44 1.87 -23.30 8.92
C ILE A 44 1.98 -24.47 9.92
N GLY A 45 1.55 -24.30 11.17
CA GLY A 45 1.70 -25.33 12.21
C GLY A 45 0.72 -26.51 12.13
N GLN A 46 -0.22 -26.52 11.18
CA GLN A 46 -1.34 -27.48 11.13
C GLN A 46 -1.48 -28.21 9.79
N LEU A 47 -0.41 -28.40 9.01
CA LEU A 47 -0.51 -29.05 7.70
C LEU A 47 -0.33 -30.58 7.74
N PRO A 48 -1.40 -31.39 7.64
CA PRO A 48 -1.33 -32.76 7.17
C PRO A 48 -1.29 -32.79 5.63
N ALA A 49 -0.56 -33.77 5.08
CA ALA A 49 -0.20 -33.91 3.67
C ALA A 49 -1.35 -34.19 2.67
N THR A 50 -2.59 -33.76 2.89
CA THR A 50 -3.73 -34.17 2.06
C THR A 50 -4.62 -33.11 1.43
N LEU A 51 -4.60 -31.82 1.79
CA LEU A 51 -5.46 -30.82 1.12
C LEU A 51 -4.86 -29.41 1.18
N ALA A 52 -3.99 -29.07 0.24
CA ALA A 52 -3.44 -27.72 0.14
C ALA A 52 -4.45 -26.69 -0.46
N THR A 53 -4.48 -25.49 0.11
CA THR A 53 -5.18 -24.25 -0.28
C THR A 53 -4.16 -23.15 -0.62
N TYR A 54 -4.52 -22.03 -1.30
CA TYR A 54 -3.59 -20.91 -1.66
C TYR A 54 -2.57 -20.55 -0.57
N GLY A 55 -3.04 -20.53 0.67
CA GLY A 55 -2.24 -20.18 1.84
C GLY A 55 -1.26 -21.25 2.26
N ASP A 56 -1.44 -22.53 1.88
CA ASP A 56 -0.52 -23.66 2.12
C ASP A 56 0.66 -23.68 1.14
N LEU A 57 0.44 -23.00 0.04
CA LEU A 57 1.20 -23.03 -1.17
C LEU A 57 2.26 -21.92 -1.16
N MET A 58 1.91 -20.79 -0.57
CA MET A 58 2.83 -19.74 -0.11
C MET A 58 3.66 -20.12 1.14
N LYS A 59 3.40 -21.27 1.79
CA LYS A 59 4.22 -21.75 2.92
C LYS A 59 5.53 -22.38 2.45
N ALA A 60 5.54 -22.97 1.26
CA ALA A 60 6.77 -23.43 0.63
C ALA A 60 7.65 -22.24 0.22
N SER A 61 7.04 -21.08 -0.10
CA SER A 61 7.77 -19.88 -0.55
C SER A 61 8.46 -19.07 0.54
N THR A 62 8.29 -19.42 1.82
CA THR A 62 8.88 -18.69 2.96
C THR A 62 9.90 -19.50 3.75
N LEU A 63 10.23 -20.72 3.30
CA LEU A 63 11.29 -21.56 3.88
C LEU A 63 12.65 -21.38 3.20
N GLN A 64 12.76 -20.46 2.24
CA GLN A 64 13.98 -20.19 1.52
C GLN A 64 14.10 -18.68 1.31
N ASP A 65 15.18 -18.09 1.82
CA ASP A 65 15.58 -16.72 1.47
C ASP A 65 15.70 -16.54 -0.07
N ASP A 66 15.83 -17.65 -0.81
CA ASP A 66 15.92 -17.73 -2.27
C ASP A 66 14.58 -17.56 -3.03
N LEU A 67 13.42 -17.53 -2.35
CA LEU A 67 12.12 -17.43 -3.02
C LEU A 67 11.69 -16.01 -3.35
N TYR A 68 12.16 -15.03 -2.57
CA TYR A 68 12.02 -13.64 -2.97
C TYR A 68 13.00 -13.35 -4.10
N PRO A 69 12.56 -12.68 -5.17
CA PRO A 69 13.50 -12.26 -6.20
C PRO A 69 14.57 -11.35 -5.59
N ASP A 70 15.84 -11.64 -5.87
CA ASP A 70 16.95 -10.79 -5.47
C ASP A 70 16.85 -9.43 -6.19
N THR A 71 16.48 -8.41 -5.43
CA THR A 71 16.25 -7.05 -5.94
C THR A 71 17.53 -6.24 -6.12
N ASN A 72 18.70 -6.81 -5.79
CA ASN A 72 20.01 -6.20 -5.99
C ASN A 72 20.57 -6.45 -7.40
N LYS A 73 19.68 -6.48 -8.40
CA LYS A 73 20.00 -6.71 -9.81
C LYS A 73 19.53 -5.53 -10.65
N LEU A 74 20.23 -5.27 -11.75
CA LEU A 74 19.90 -4.17 -12.68
C LEU A 74 18.50 -4.29 -13.31
N GLU A 75 17.94 -5.49 -13.38
CA GLU A 75 16.55 -5.69 -13.81
C GLU A 75 15.54 -4.96 -12.90
N TYR A 76 15.89 -4.78 -11.62
CA TYR A 76 15.15 -4.00 -10.63
C TYR A 76 15.53 -2.51 -10.61
N GLY A 77 16.26 -2.05 -11.62
CA GLY A 77 16.53 -0.64 -11.84
C GLY A 77 15.23 0.17 -11.96
N GLN A 78 15.23 1.35 -11.35
CA GLN A 78 14.09 2.25 -11.30
C GLN A 78 14.55 3.66 -11.67
N PHE A 79 13.75 4.37 -12.45
CA PHE A 79 14.01 5.77 -12.75
C PHE A 79 12.72 6.59 -12.65
N GLY A 80 12.90 7.88 -12.45
CA GLY A 80 11.81 8.82 -12.45
C GLY A 80 12.27 10.21 -12.85
N GLY A 81 11.32 11.00 -13.32
CA GLY A 81 11.48 12.40 -13.64
C GLY A 81 10.38 13.21 -12.98
N TYR A 82 10.72 14.43 -12.57
CA TYR A 82 9.78 15.40 -12.03
C TYR A 82 10.07 16.77 -12.64
N VAL A 83 9.01 17.47 -13.04
CA VAL A 83 9.07 18.85 -13.52
C VAL A 83 8.10 19.68 -12.70
N ASN A 84 8.55 20.80 -12.15
CA ASN A 84 7.67 21.79 -11.55
C ASN A 84 7.80 23.15 -12.23
N PHE A 85 6.69 23.88 -12.27
CA PHE A 85 6.57 25.21 -12.86
C PHE A 85 5.34 25.92 -12.30
N SER A 86 5.31 27.25 -12.42
CA SER A 86 4.17 28.05 -11.96
C SER A 86 3.43 28.66 -13.15
N VAL A 87 2.09 28.60 -13.11
CA VAL A 87 1.21 29.31 -14.05
C VAL A 87 0.34 30.27 -13.25
N GLY A 88 0.73 31.55 -13.25
CA GLY A 88 0.09 32.56 -12.40
C GLY A 88 0.25 32.21 -10.92
N PRO A 89 -0.85 32.16 -10.12
CA PRO A 89 -0.79 31.85 -8.69
C PRO A 89 -0.79 30.34 -8.38
N VAL A 90 -0.72 29.48 -9.40
CA VAL A 90 -0.78 28.02 -9.24
C VAL A 90 0.59 27.43 -9.55
N ASP A 91 1.15 26.71 -8.57
CA ASP A 91 2.31 25.85 -8.76
C ASP A 91 1.82 24.49 -9.25
N LEU A 92 2.44 23.96 -10.29
CA LEU A 92 2.11 22.70 -10.93
C LEU A 92 3.33 21.79 -10.96
N GLY A 93 3.08 20.49 -10.83
CA GLY A 93 4.08 19.45 -10.97
C GLY A 93 3.59 18.31 -11.86
N VAL A 94 4.53 17.74 -12.60
CA VAL A 94 4.33 16.54 -13.43
C VAL A 94 5.44 15.57 -13.12
N SER A 95 5.08 14.34 -12.77
CA SER A 95 6.02 13.27 -12.50
C SER A 95 5.78 12.05 -13.36
N TYR A 96 6.87 11.34 -13.64
CA TYR A 96 6.85 10.00 -14.19
C TYR A 96 7.79 9.12 -13.39
N TYR A 97 7.37 7.91 -13.07
CA TYR A 97 8.17 6.89 -12.44
C TYR A 97 8.03 5.58 -13.21
N ASN A 98 9.15 4.91 -13.44
CA ASN A 98 9.21 3.56 -14.00
C ASN A 98 10.04 2.69 -13.07
N GLY A 99 9.41 1.68 -12.52
CA GLY A 99 10.02 0.81 -11.54
C GLY A 99 9.15 -0.40 -11.31
N HIS A 100 8.91 -0.74 -10.05
CA HIS A 100 8.16 -1.93 -9.70
C HIS A 100 7.22 -1.66 -8.54
N TYR A 101 6.13 -2.43 -8.49
CA TYR A 101 5.28 -2.50 -7.32
C TYR A 101 6.09 -3.07 -6.15
N LYS A 102 5.97 -2.45 -4.96
CA LYS A 102 6.79 -2.85 -3.79
C LYS A 102 6.25 -4.06 -3.05
N GLN A 103 4.98 -4.37 -3.26
CA GLN A 103 4.35 -5.61 -2.82
C GLN A 103 4.65 -6.71 -3.84
N VAL A 104 4.97 -7.89 -3.33
CA VAL A 104 5.27 -9.06 -4.13
C VAL A 104 3.98 -9.69 -4.63
N SER A 105 3.97 -10.09 -5.90
CA SER A 105 2.90 -10.88 -6.51
C SER A 105 3.33 -12.35 -6.59
N ALA A 106 2.36 -13.25 -6.55
CA ALA A 106 2.61 -14.69 -6.52
C ALA A 106 1.78 -15.43 -7.56
N ASN A 107 2.44 -16.06 -8.53
CA ASN A 107 1.78 -16.95 -9.47
C ASN A 107 1.64 -18.35 -8.88
N LEU A 108 0.41 -18.76 -8.57
CA LEU A 108 0.11 -20.05 -7.94
C LEU A 108 -0.43 -21.11 -8.91
N THR A 109 -0.31 -20.89 -10.22
CA THR A 109 -0.85 -21.76 -11.28
C THR A 109 -0.44 -23.22 -11.09
N GLY A 110 0.87 -23.50 -11.01
CA GLY A 110 1.37 -24.89 -10.88
C GLY A 110 0.91 -25.57 -9.60
N LEU A 111 0.65 -24.76 -8.58
CA LEU A 111 0.35 -25.23 -7.26
C LEU A 111 -1.13 -25.56 -7.05
N ILE A 112 -1.99 -24.73 -7.62
CA ILE A 112 -3.41 -25.00 -7.75
C ILE A 112 -3.62 -26.24 -8.64
N ALA A 113 -2.83 -26.39 -9.72
CA ALA A 113 -2.87 -27.57 -10.58
C ALA A 113 -2.49 -28.86 -9.81
N ALA A 114 -1.39 -28.85 -9.06
CA ALA A 114 -0.94 -29.99 -8.26
C ALA A 114 -1.96 -30.37 -7.17
N GLY A 115 -2.48 -29.38 -6.44
CA GLY A 115 -3.50 -29.60 -5.41
C GLY A 115 -4.81 -30.15 -5.99
N THR A 116 -5.23 -29.67 -7.16
CA THR A 116 -6.42 -30.18 -7.85
C THR A 116 -6.21 -31.61 -8.35
N LEU A 117 -5.04 -31.90 -8.92
CA LEU A 117 -4.70 -33.23 -9.40
C LEU A 117 -4.68 -34.24 -8.25
N ALA A 118 -4.07 -33.89 -7.11
CA ALA A 118 -4.07 -34.73 -5.91
C ALA A 118 -5.49 -35.06 -5.41
N LYS A 119 -6.40 -34.08 -5.43
CA LYS A 119 -7.81 -34.27 -5.02
C LYS A 119 -8.63 -35.11 -6.00
N THR A 120 -8.21 -35.19 -7.26
CA THR A 120 -8.98 -35.85 -8.34
C THR A 120 -8.39 -37.21 -8.77
N GLY A 121 -7.51 -37.81 -7.96
CA GLY A 121 -6.95 -39.14 -8.22
C GLY A 121 -5.52 -39.14 -8.77
N GLY A 122 -4.81 -38.03 -8.67
CA GLY A 122 -3.40 -37.92 -9.08
C GLY A 122 -3.22 -38.22 -10.56
N SER A 123 -2.16 -38.95 -10.90
CA SER A 123 -1.85 -39.36 -12.29
C SER A 123 -2.91 -40.24 -12.96
N SER A 124 -3.89 -40.77 -12.21
CA SER A 124 -5.03 -41.53 -12.74
C SER A 124 -6.26 -40.67 -13.05
N SER A 125 -6.22 -39.37 -12.71
CA SER A 125 -7.28 -38.41 -13.02
C SER A 125 -7.40 -38.18 -14.54
N PRO A 126 -8.62 -38.07 -15.09
CA PRO A 126 -8.84 -37.59 -16.46
C PRO A 126 -8.25 -36.20 -16.72
N LEU A 127 -7.99 -35.42 -15.66
CA LEU A 127 -7.42 -34.08 -15.71
C LEU A 127 -5.89 -34.08 -15.77
N ALA A 128 -5.23 -35.24 -15.64
CA ALA A 128 -3.77 -35.34 -15.60
C ALA A 128 -3.09 -34.81 -16.88
N SER A 129 -3.72 -34.96 -18.05
CA SER A 129 -3.20 -34.43 -19.32
C SER A 129 -3.27 -32.90 -19.42
N VAL A 130 -4.22 -32.28 -18.72
CA VAL A 130 -4.43 -30.83 -18.71
C VAL A 130 -3.61 -30.16 -17.60
N LEU A 131 -3.64 -30.74 -16.39
CA LEU A 131 -3.00 -30.17 -15.20
C LEU A 131 -1.55 -30.59 -15.03
N GLY A 132 -1.16 -31.76 -15.55
CA GLY A 132 0.19 -32.33 -15.41
C GLY A 132 1.32 -31.37 -15.82
N PRO A 133 1.23 -30.66 -16.97
CA PRO A 133 2.25 -29.69 -17.37
C PRO A 133 2.45 -28.56 -16.36
N TYR A 134 1.38 -28.10 -15.72
CA TYR A 134 1.44 -27.05 -14.69
C TYR A 134 1.88 -27.60 -13.33
N ALA A 135 1.38 -28.78 -12.95
CA ALA A 135 1.67 -29.45 -11.69
C ALA A 135 3.12 -29.96 -11.59
N ALA A 136 3.84 -30.05 -12.72
CA ALA A 136 5.24 -30.48 -12.77
C ALA A 136 6.18 -29.58 -11.94
N ASN A 137 5.86 -28.29 -11.83
CA ASN A 137 6.53 -27.38 -10.92
C ASN A 137 5.50 -26.75 -9.97
N PRO A 138 5.23 -27.39 -8.82
CA PRO A 138 4.22 -26.92 -7.90
C PRO A 138 4.63 -25.62 -7.21
N MET A 139 5.91 -25.21 -7.19
CA MET A 139 6.33 -24.06 -6.39
C MET A 139 5.74 -22.73 -6.89
N PRO A 140 5.31 -21.82 -5.99
CA PRO A 140 4.93 -20.46 -6.38
C PRO A 140 6.07 -19.75 -7.08
N SER A 141 5.75 -18.97 -8.12
CA SER A 141 6.69 -17.99 -8.66
C SER A 141 6.36 -16.61 -8.09
N LEU A 142 7.30 -16.06 -7.31
CA LEU A 142 7.20 -14.70 -6.78
C LEU A 142 7.85 -13.71 -7.74
N HIS A 143 7.24 -12.54 -7.91
CA HIS A 143 7.78 -11.47 -8.73
C HIS A 143 7.29 -10.10 -8.23
N TYR A 144 7.96 -9.04 -8.66
CA TYR A 144 7.48 -7.67 -8.47
C TYR A 144 6.96 -7.14 -9.80
N ASP A 145 5.74 -6.62 -9.79
CA ASP A 145 5.09 -6.19 -11.02
C ASP A 145 5.78 -4.96 -11.58
N LYS A 146 5.92 -4.89 -12.91
CA LYS A 146 6.39 -3.65 -13.52
C LYS A 146 5.33 -2.57 -13.35
N LEU A 147 5.80 -1.40 -12.91
CA LEU A 147 4.94 -0.27 -12.59
C LEU A 147 5.45 0.98 -13.31
N GLN A 148 4.54 1.66 -14.00
CA GLN A 148 4.72 3.02 -14.48
C GLN A 148 3.70 3.92 -13.78
N SER A 149 4.17 4.99 -13.13
CA SER A 149 3.30 5.95 -12.45
C SER A 149 3.40 7.30 -13.13
N PHE A 150 2.26 7.88 -13.46
CA PHE A 150 2.12 9.19 -14.07
C PHE A 150 1.44 10.10 -13.06
N GLY A 151 2.16 11.09 -12.53
CA GLY A 151 1.66 11.96 -11.48
C GLY A 151 1.47 13.40 -11.95
N LEU A 152 0.44 14.05 -11.43
CA LEU A 152 0.16 15.47 -11.54
C LEU A 152 -0.05 16.02 -10.14
N ASP A 153 0.51 17.17 -9.84
CA ASP A 153 0.26 17.88 -8.59
C ASP A 153 0.02 19.36 -8.85
N ALA A 154 -0.76 19.98 -7.96
CA ALA A 154 -1.08 21.39 -8.02
C ALA A 154 -1.22 21.97 -6.61
N GLN A 155 -0.73 23.19 -6.44
CA GLN A 155 -0.84 23.95 -5.20
C GLN A 155 -1.13 25.42 -5.50
N THR A 156 -2.01 26.03 -4.72
CA THR A 156 -2.27 27.47 -4.83
C THR A 156 -2.74 28.06 -3.51
N ALA A 157 -2.46 29.34 -3.29
CA ALA A 157 -3.02 30.11 -2.19
C ALA A 157 -4.22 30.92 -2.69
N LEU A 158 -5.39 30.69 -2.09
CA LEU A 158 -6.64 31.38 -2.40
C LEU A 158 -7.20 32.03 -1.13
N GLY A 159 -6.87 33.31 -0.92
CA GLY A 159 -7.23 34.04 0.29
C GLY A 159 -6.60 33.41 1.53
N PRO A 160 -7.37 33.00 2.56
CA PRO A 160 -6.83 32.36 3.75
C PRO A 160 -6.51 30.88 3.55
N PHE A 161 -6.87 30.29 2.40
CA PHE A 161 -6.68 28.88 2.12
C PHE A 161 -5.40 28.63 1.32
N THR A 162 -4.64 27.61 1.70
CA THR A 162 -3.67 26.96 0.81
C THR A 162 -4.25 25.64 0.34
N LEU A 163 -4.54 25.53 -0.95
CA LEU A 163 -5.09 24.33 -1.58
C LEU A 163 -3.96 23.46 -2.12
N ARG A 164 -4.11 22.14 -2.02
CA ARG A 164 -3.18 21.14 -2.60
C ARG A 164 -3.98 20.00 -3.23
N SER A 165 -3.51 19.51 -4.35
CA SER A 165 -4.05 18.32 -4.98
C SER A 165 -2.96 17.51 -5.68
N GLU A 166 -3.09 16.18 -5.64
CA GLU A 166 -2.25 15.24 -6.36
C GLU A 166 -3.14 14.20 -7.05
N LEU A 167 -2.75 13.76 -8.23
CA LEU A 167 -3.39 12.70 -8.99
C LEU A 167 -2.30 11.80 -9.57
N VAL A 168 -2.42 10.49 -9.42
CA VAL A 168 -1.51 9.52 -10.00
C VAL A 168 -2.27 8.43 -10.72
N TYR A 169 -1.84 8.10 -11.93
CA TYR A 169 -2.25 6.89 -12.63
C TYR A 169 -1.10 5.87 -12.59
N ASN A 170 -1.37 4.72 -12.00
CA ASN A 170 -0.46 3.58 -11.92
C ASN A 170 -0.84 2.57 -13.01
N LEU A 171 0.09 2.33 -13.91
CA LEU A 171 0.00 1.38 -15.01
C LEU A 171 0.89 0.17 -14.70
N THR A 172 0.29 -1.00 -14.69
CA THR A 172 0.97 -2.29 -14.60
C THR A 172 0.93 -3.00 -15.95
N LYS A 173 1.40 -4.26 -15.99
CA LYS A 173 1.26 -5.10 -17.18
C LYS A 173 -0.16 -5.62 -17.37
N ASP A 174 -0.97 -5.66 -16.31
CA ASP A 174 -2.36 -6.12 -16.40
C ASP A 174 -3.29 -4.97 -16.78
N THR A 175 -3.25 -4.60 -18.06
CA THR A 175 -4.07 -3.52 -18.60
C THR A 175 -5.53 -3.89 -18.75
N ASP A 176 -5.83 -5.18 -18.91
CA ASP A 176 -7.18 -5.70 -19.09
C ASP A 176 -7.84 -6.05 -17.75
N GLY A 177 -7.06 -6.28 -16.69
CA GLY A 177 -7.49 -6.66 -15.36
C GLY A 177 -7.75 -8.16 -15.19
N ASN A 178 -7.16 -8.98 -16.07
CA ASN A 178 -7.45 -10.40 -16.22
C ASN A 178 -6.23 -11.31 -15.98
N ASP A 179 -5.11 -10.77 -15.48
CA ASP A 179 -3.98 -11.58 -15.01
C ASP A 179 -4.02 -11.64 -13.48
N PRO A 180 -4.47 -12.75 -12.88
CA PRO A 180 -4.68 -12.83 -11.44
C PRO A 180 -3.36 -12.76 -10.66
N TRP A 181 -2.23 -12.82 -11.34
CA TRP A 181 -0.90 -12.81 -10.73
C TRP A 181 -0.21 -11.46 -10.80
N THR A 182 -0.84 -10.43 -11.36
CA THR A 182 -0.31 -9.08 -11.48
C THR A 182 -1.35 -8.09 -10.95
N HIS A 183 -0.94 -7.08 -10.20
CA HIS A 183 -1.85 -6.03 -9.74
C HIS A 183 -2.41 -5.25 -10.95
N ASN A 184 -3.66 -4.84 -10.87
CA ASN A 184 -4.35 -4.02 -11.85
C ASN A 184 -3.82 -2.57 -11.84
N ASN A 185 -4.14 -1.86 -12.93
CA ASN A 185 -4.00 -0.42 -12.97
C ASN A 185 -4.81 0.25 -11.85
N SER A 186 -4.30 1.37 -11.32
CA SER A 186 -5.00 2.13 -10.28
C SER A 186 -4.89 3.63 -10.45
N ILE A 187 -5.85 4.35 -9.86
CA ILE A 187 -5.80 5.80 -9.73
C ILE A 187 -5.65 6.12 -8.24
N GLY A 188 -4.62 6.87 -7.89
CA GLY A 188 -4.46 7.48 -6.57
C GLY A 188 -4.72 8.97 -6.65
N TYR A 189 -5.26 9.57 -5.60
CA TYR A 189 -5.46 11.01 -5.54
C TYR A 189 -5.40 11.55 -4.13
N LEU A 190 -5.12 12.84 -4.03
CA LEU A 190 -5.18 13.63 -2.82
C LEU A 190 -5.78 15.00 -3.15
N PHE A 191 -6.64 15.52 -2.30
CA PHE A 191 -7.06 16.91 -2.34
C PHE A 191 -7.20 17.43 -0.92
N GLY A 192 -6.80 18.66 -0.68
CA GLY A 192 -6.90 19.22 0.65
C GLY A 192 -6.64 20.70 0.70
N PHE A 193 -6.85 21.25 1.89
CA PHE A 193 -6.57 22.63 2.18
C PHE A 193 -5.98 22.80 3.58
N ASP A 194 -5.33 23.94 3.75
CA ASP A 194 -4.82 24.45 5.02
C ASP A 194 -5.38 25.85 5.24
N VAL A 195 -5.86 26.14 6.44
CA VAL A 195 -6.43 27.45 6.79
C VAL A 195 -6.11 27.83 8.23
N GLY A 196 -5.66 29.07 8.42
CA GLY A 196 -5.62 29.70 9.74
C GLY A 196 -7.02 30.17 10.14
N LEU A 197 -7.50 29.74 11.30
CA LEU A 197 -8.79 30.16 11.84
C LEU A 197 -8.63 31.46 12.64
N PRO A 198 -9.63 32.36 12.63
CA PRO A 198 -9.56 33.66 13.31
C PRO A 198 -9.76 33.54 14.83
N VAL A 199 -9.18 32.51 15.45
CA VAL A 199 -9.21 32.25 16.89
C VAL A 199 -7.81 31.81 17.27
N HIS A 200 -7.07 32.69 17.96
CA HIS A 200 -5.70 32.42 18.42
C HIS A 200 -4.75 32.03 17.26
N ASN A 201 -3.85 31.06 17.45
CA ASN A 201 -2.96 30.53 16.41
C ASN A 201 -3.50 29.22 15.80
N LEU A 202 -4.82 29.03 15.84
CA LEU A 202 -5.47 27.79 15.45
C LEU A 202 -5.36 27.60 13.93
N ASN A 203 -4.84 26.44 13.53
CA ASN A 203 -4.70 26.03 12.14
C ASN A 203 -5.45 24.72 11.91
N LEU A 204 -6.22 24.68 10.83
CA LEU A 204 -6.95 23.52 10.37
C LEU A 204 -6.39 23.05 9.02
N ASN A 205 -6.00 21.79 8.97
CA ASN A 205 -5.63 21.10 7.75
C ASN A 205 -6.62 19.96 7.50
N VAL A 206 -7.18 19.88 6.29
CA VAL A 206 -8.10 18.81 5.88
C VAL A 206 -7.64 18.27 4.54
N GLN A 207 -7.51 16.96 4.44
CA GLN A 207 -7.13 16.26 3.21
C GLN A 207 -8.02 15.04 3.02
N MET A 208 -8.44 14.79 1.79
CA MET A 208 -8.97 13.52 1.35
C MET A 208 -7.88 12.83 0.55
N THR A 209 -7.66 11.54 0.81
CA THR A 209 -6.82 10.68 -0.01
C THR A 209 -7.64 9.48 -0.48
N GLY A 210 -7.40 9.05 -1.71
CA GLY A 210 -8.13 7.94 -2.33
C GLY A 210 -7.24 7.08 -3.18
N ASN A 211 -7.55 5.79 -3.23
CA ASN A 211 -7.05 4.86 -4.24
C ASN A 211 -8.23 4.06 -4.81
N VAL A 212 -8.21 3.88 -6.13
CA VAL A 212 -9.21 3.13 -6.89
C VAL A 212 -8.48 2.13 -7.78
N ILE A 213 -8.72 0.84 -7.54
CA ILE A 213 -8.25 -0.23 -8.42
C ILE A 213 -9.22 -0.31 -9.61
N LEU A 214 -8.67 -0.25 -10.82
CA LEU A 214 -9.44 -0.30 -12.05
C LEU A 214 -9.80 -1.74 -12.40
N LYS A 215 -10.77 -1.91 -13.32
CA LYS A 215 -11.18 -3.24 -13.82
C LYS A 215 -11.63 -4.23 -12.75
N LYS A 216 -12.18 -3.75 -11.62
CA LYS A 216 -12.67 -4.57 -10.50
C LYS A 216 -13.64 -5.71 -10.84
N ASN A 217 -14.33 -5.65 -11.97
CA ASN A 217 -15.23 -6.72 -12.41
C ASN A 217 -14.42 -7.92 -12.93
N GLU A 218 -13.31 -7.64 -13.61
CA GLU A 218 -12.42 -8.66 -14.18
C GLU A 218 -11.72 -9.45 -13.06
N ILE A 219 -11.42 -8.84 -11.91
CA ILE A 219 -10.92 -9.54 -10.70
C ILE A 219 -11.85 -10.68 -10.27
N LYS A 220 -13.17 -10.47 -10.35
CA LYS A 220 -14.17 -11.48 -9.96
C LYS A 220 -14.35 -12.56 -11.02
N ASP A 221 -14.16 -12.18 -12.28
CA ASP A 221 -14.32 -13.05 -13.45
C ASP A 221 -12.99 -13.70 -13.89
N ASN A 222 -11.90 -13.44 -13.16
CA ASN A 222 -10.56 -13.80 -13.56
C ASN A 222 -10.38 -15.32 -13.60
N LYS A 223 -9.93 -15.86 -14.73
CA LYS A 223 -9.80 -17.31 -14.95
C LYS A 223 -8.33 -17.69 -14.98
N ILE A 224 -7.94 -18.54 -14.03
CA ILE A 224 -6.65 -19.24 -14.14
C ILE A 224 -6.63 -20.04 -15.45
N VAL A 225 -5.45 -20.19 -16.05
CA VAL A 225 -5.22 -20.75 -17.39
C VAL A 225 -5.97 -22.08 -17.67
N PHE A 226 -6.20 -22.90 -16.64
CA PHE A 226 -6.92 -24.17 -16.73
C PHE A 226 -8.30 -24.17 -16.05
N ALA A 227 -8.79 -23.03 -15.54
CA ALA A 227 -10.09 -22.90 -14.88
C ALA A 227 -11.26 -23.23 -15.84
N SER A 228 -11.08 -23.01 -17.14
CA SER A 228 -12.05 -23.44 -18.16
C SER A 228 -12.25 -24.96 -18.20
N ALA A 229 -11.25 -25.74 -17.79
CA ALA A 229 -11.33 -27.19 -17.67
C ALA A 229 -11.91 -27.65 -16.31
N LEU A 230 -12.17 -26.73 -15.37
CA LEU A 230 -12.62 -27.01 -14.01
C LEU A 230 -13.82 -26.13 -13.63
N PRO A 231 -15.02 -26.40 -14.20
CA PRO A 231 -16.22 -25.66 -13.85
C PRO A 231 -16.50 -25.77 -12.35
N GLY A 232 -16.59 -24.64 -11.65
CA GLY A 232 -16.93 -24.55 -10.22
C GLY A 232 -15.79 -24.18 -9.27
N ILE A 233 -14.55 -24.01 -9.75
CA ILE A 233 -13.48 -23.41 -8.95
C ILE A 233 -13.59 -21.89 -9.07
N SER A 234 -13.99 -21.21 -7.99
CA SER A 234 -13.85 -19.75 -7.91
C SER A 234 -12.37 -19.40 -7.81
N THR A 235 -11.89 -18.62 -8.78
CA THR A 235 -10.49 -18.22 -8.90
C THR A 235 -10.24 -16.79 -8.44
N GLU A 236 -11.30 -16.05 -8.10
CA GLU A 236 -11.23 -14.67 -7.60
C GLU A 236 -10.35 -14.56 -6.34
N ALA A 237 -10.40 -15.54 -5.44
CA ALA A 237 -9.65 -15.53 -4.19
C ALA A 237 -8.13 -15.65 -4.35
N TYR A 238 -7.67 -15.87 -5.59
CA TYR A 238 -6.26 -16.02 -5.94
C TYR A 238 -5.69 -14.79 -6.65
N ASP A 239 -6.54 -13.84 -7.04
CA ASP A 239 -6.16 -12.61 -7.70
C ASP A 239 -5.34 -11.71 -6.76
N ALA A 240 -4.29 -11.06 -7.27
CA ALA A 240 -3.37 -10.22 -6.52
C ALA A 240 -4.09 -9.05 -5.81
N ASP A 241 -5.17 -8.54 -6.40
CA ASP A 241 -5.96 -7.43 -5.87
C ASP A 241 -7.22 -7.88 -5.11
N TYR A 242 -7.44 -9.18 -4.92
CA TYR A 242 -8.65 -9.69 -4.28
C TYR A 242 -8.85 -9.15 -2.86
N ASP A 243 -10.01 -8.54 -2.63
CA ASP A 243 -10.49 -8.16 -1.31
C ASP A 243 -11.79 -8.93 -0.99
N PRO A 244 -11.83 -9.75 0.09
CA PRO A 244 -13.02 -10.52 0.45
C PRO A 244 -14.23 -9.64 0.84
N THR A 245 -14.01 -8.37 1.16
CA THR A 245 -15.08 -7.39 1.40
C THR A 245 -15.68 -6.83 0.11
N GLY A 246 -15.06 -7.11 -1.05
CA GLY A 246 -15.47 -6.61 -2.36
C GLY A 246 -15.21 -5.11 -2.56
N LYS A 247 -14.40 -4.49 -1.69
CA LYS A 247 -14.08 -3.06 -1.71
C LYS A 247 -12.72 -2.84 -2.39
N TYR A 248 -12.77 -2.39 -3.64
CA TYR A 248 -11.60 -2.06 -4.47
C TYR A 248 -11.30 -0.56 -4.53
N THR A 249 -11.88 0.16 -3.58
CA THR A 249 -11.63 1.58 -3.34
C THR A 249 -11.24 1.76 -1.89
N ASN A 250 -10.35 2.73 -1.64
CA ASN A 250 -9.91 3.06 -0.29
C ASN A 250 -9.81 4.57 -0.16
N HIS A 251 -10.80 5.17 0.48
CA HIS A 251 -10.89 6.60 0.70
C HIS A 251 -10.73 6.93 2.18
N LYS A 252 -9.92 7.95 2.46
CA LYS A 252 -9.68 8.43 3.82
C LYS A 252 -9.76 9.95 3.88
N ILE A 253 -10.36 10.46 4.95
CA ILE A 253 -10.29 11.86 5.34
C ILE A 253 -9.25 11.98 6.46
N VAL A 254 -8.29 12.86 6.27
CA VAL A 254 -7.25 13.22 7.23
C VAL A 254 -7.52 14.65 7.70
N VAL A 255 -7.66 14.84 9.00
CA VAL A 255 -7.86 16.15 9.63
C VAL A 255 -6.74 16.37 10.64
N GLN A 256 -6.16 17.56 10.64
CA GLN A 256 -5.26 18.02 11.70
C GLN A 256 -5.73 19.39 12.19
N LEU A 257 -5.87 19.51 13.50
CA LEU A 257 -6.08 20.78 14.18
C LEU A 257 -4.88 21.04 15.08
N GLN A 258 -4.26 22.20 14.94
CA GLN A 258 -3.07 22.59 15.70
C GLN A 258 -3.23 24.00 16.27
N ASP A 259 -2.76 24.19 17.50
CA ASP A 259 -2.67 25.51 18.11
C ASP A 259 -1.38 25.66 18.94
N LYS A 260 -0.92 26.91 19.10
CA LYS A 260 0.30 27.28 19.82
C LYS A 260 0.01 28.29 20.93
N PHE A 261 0.23 27.90 22.18
CA PHE A 261 0.00 28.70 23.38
C PHE A 261 1.30 29.13 24.07
N TYR A 262 1.19 30.01 25.07
CA TYR A 262 2.28 30.44 25.94
C TYR A 262 3.53 30.91 25.19
N TYR A 263 3.38 31.91 24.31
CA TYR A 263 4.48 32.43 23.48
C TYR A 263 5.18 31.31 22.69
N GLU A 264 4.37 30.43 22.07
CA GLU A 264 4.82 29.27 21.31
C GLU A 264 5.66 28.24 22.08
N LYS A 265 5.56 28.23 23.42
CA LYS A 265 6.16 27.19 24.26
C LYS A 265 5.33 25.92 24.29
N VAL A 266 4.01 26.01 24.18
CA VAL A 266 3.11 24.84 24.12
C VAL A 266 2.53 24.73 22.72
N THR A 267 2.61 23.56 22.11
CA THR A 267 1.89 23.24 20.88
C THR A 267 0.97 22.06 21.14
N ALA A 268 -0.33 22.25 20.96
CA ALA A 268 -1.31 21.16 20.99
C ALA A 268 -1.69 20.81 19.56
N THR A 269 -1.75 19.52 19.25
CA THR A 269 -2.14 19.01 17.94
C THR A 269 -3.04 17.80 18.13
N ILE A 270 -4.12 17.73 17.36
CA ILE A 270 -4.91 16.51 17.23
C ILE A 270 -5.00 16.18 15.75
N LYS A 271 -4.65 14.94 15.40
CA LYS A 271 -4.79 14.41 14.05
C LYS A 271 -5.81 13.28 14.06
N ALA A 272 -6.68 13.24 13.08
CA ALA A 272 -7.63 12.17 12.88
C ALA A 272 -7.53 11.66 11.43
N ILE A 273 -7.60 10.35 11.26
CA ILE A 273 -7.75 9.70 9.95
C ILE A 273 -9.02 8.87 10.04
N TYR A 274 -9.96 9.11 9.12
CA TYR A 274 -11.18 8.32 9.01
C TYR A 274 -11.26 7.63 7.65
N GLY A 275 -11.28 6.31 7.62
CA GLY A 275 -11.48 5.49 6.42
C GLY A 275 -12.97 5.31 6.12
N ILE A 276 -13.40 5.70 4.92
CA ILE A 276 -14.82 5.74 4.53
C ILE A 276 -15.35 4.33 4.28
N GLU A 277 -14.66 3.54 3.46
CA GLU A 277 -15.06 2.17 3.15
C GLU A 277 -15.02 1.25 4.35
N ARG A 278 -13.98 1.40 5.18
CA ARG A 278 -13.65 0.44 6.24
C ARG A 278 -14.11 0.90 7.61
N ALA A 279 -14.62 2.13 7.74
CA ALA A 279 -15.05 2.74 9.01
C ALA A 279 -13.96 2.74 10.10
N ASP A 280 -12.70 2.88 9.66
CA ASP A 280 -11.53 2.94 10.52
C ASP A 280 -11.30 4.37 11.00
N LEU A 281 -11.03 4.55 12.30
CA LEU A 281 -10.61 5.80 12.90
C LEU A 281 -9.25 5.62 13.55
N ILE A 282 -8.30 6.49 13.18
CA ILE A 282 -7.06 6.69 13.92
C ILE A 282 -7.08 8.10 14.50
N LEU A 283 -6.94 8.23 15.81
CA LEU A 283 -6.83 9.51 16.52
C LEU A 283 -5.45 9.63 17.16
N MET A 284 -4.76 10.73 16.91
CA MET A 284 -3.40 10.99 17.38
C MET A 284 -3.34 12.36 18.08
N PRO A 285 -3.65 12.43 19.39
CA PRO A 285 -3.40 13.62 20.18
C PRO A 285 -1.90 13.80 20.47
N GLU A 286 -1.42 15.03 20.45
CA GLU A 286 -0.07 15.43 20.83
C GLU A 286 -0.09 16.78 21.56
N VAL A 287 0.65 16.88 22.65
CA VAL A 287 1.01 18.14 23.29
C VAL A 287 2.53 18.17 23.44
N SER A 288 3.16 19.22 22.94
CA SER A 288 4.59 19.44 23.10
C SER A 288 4.90 20.74 23.82
N PHE A 289 5.92 20.69 24.67
CA PHE A 289 6.37 21.79 25.52
C PHE A 289 7.86 22.05 25.32
N LYS A 290 8.20 23.28 24.95
CA LYS A 290 9.59 23.79 24.92
C LYS A 290 9.99 24.16 26.34
N VAL A 291 10.81 23.31 26.97
CA VAL A 291 11.23 23.48 28.37
C VAL A 291 12.22 24.63 28.48
N ARG A 292 13.26 24.60 27.63
CA ARG A 292 14.33 25.60 27.49
C ARG A 292 15.05 25.34 26.16
N ASP A 293 16.03 26.17 25.81
CA ASP A 293 16.77 26.02 24.55
C ASP A 293 17.34 24.61 24.37
N GLY A 294 17.03 24.02 23.23
CA GLY A 294 17.37 22.64 22.86
C GLY A 294 16.47 21.56 23.45
N TRP A 295 15.70 21.82 24.52
CA TRP A 295 14.90 20.78 25.20
C TRP A 295 13.40 20.85 24.84
N LYS A 296 12.87 19.73 24.34
CA LYS A 296 11.44 19.56 24.03
C LYS A 296 10.89 18.30 24.71
N ALA A 297 9.84 18.47 25.52
CA ALA A 297 9.05 17.36 26.04
C ALA A 297 7.78 17.20 25.19
N THR A 298 7.38 15.98 24.89
CA THR A 298 6.17 15.66 24.13
C THR A 298 5.39 14.57 24.85
N ALA A 299 4.09 14.79 25.03
CA ALA A 299 3.13 13.76 25.37
C ALA A 299 2.24 13.51 24.14
N SER A 300 2.14 12.27 23.71
CA SER A 300 1.33 11.90 22.55
C SER A 300 0.62 10.58 22.77
N GLY A 301 -0.36 10.29 21.93
CA GLY A 301 -1.02 9.00 21.92
C GLY A 301 -1.50 8.63 20.53
N LEU A 302 -1.96 7.40 20.40
CA LEU A 302 -2.57 6.86 19.21
C LEU A 302 -3.71 5.94 19.64
N VAL A 303 -4.90 6.20 19.11
CA VAL A 303 -6.09 5.37 19.30
C VAL A 303 -6.51 4.87 17.93
N ILE A 304 -6.61 3.55 17.78
CA ILE A 304 -7.15 2.90 16.58
C ILE A 304 -8.50 2.32 16.96
N HIS A 305 -9.52 2.62 16.17
CA HIS A 305 -10.87 2.11 16.36
C HIS A 305 -11.49 1.77 15.01
N ASN A 306 -12.37 0.77 14.99
CA ASN A 306 -13.18 0.45 13.83
C ASN A 306 -14.65 0.47 14.25
N PHE A 307 -15.48 1.21 13.52
CA PHE A 307 -16.90 1.37 13.83
C PHE A 307 -17.80 0.31 13.17
N ASP A 308 -17.22 -0.58 12.37
CA ASP A 308 -17.91 -1.71 11.72
C ASP A 308 -17.38 -3.03 12.31
N LYS A 309 -17.40 -4.11 11.54
CA LYS A 309 -16.77 -5.38 11.90
C LYS A 309 -15.25 -5.27 11.79
N LYS A 310 -14.56 -5.78 12.82
CA LYS A 310 -13.09 -5.83 12.88
C LYS A 310 -12.44 -6.37 11.60
N GLU A 311 -13.02 -7.41 11.00
CA GLU A 311 -12.53 -8.05 9.76
C GLU A 311 -12.56 -7.14 8.52
N ASN A 312 -13.36 -6.08 8.52
CA ASN A 312 -13.42 -5.09 7.44
C ASN A 312 -12.33 -4.02 7.56
N SER A 313 -11.71 -3.90 8.73
CA SER A 313 -10.70 -2.89 9.05
C SER A 313 -9.40 -3.11 8.27
N GLU A 314 -8.82 -2.04 7.73
CA GLU A 314 -7.44 -2.06 7.21
C GLU A 314 -6.44 -2.30 8.34
N PHE A 315 -6.83 -1.91 9.55
CA PHE A 315 -6.03 -2.03 10.75
C PHE A 315 -6.41 -3.24 11.60
N TYR A 316 -7.08 -4.25 11.04
CA TYR A 316 -7.56 -5.43 11.80
C TYR A 316 -6.49 -6.02 12.74
N GLY A 317 -5.24 -6.14 12.28
CA GLY A 317 -4.13 -6.64 13.08
C GLY A 317 -3.49 -5.67 14.07
N TRP A 318 -3.94 -4.43 14.08
CA TRP A 318 -3.42 -3.38 14.95
C TRP A 318 -4.50 -2.68 15.77
N LEU A 319 -5.77 -3.16 15.75
CA LEU A 319 -6.87 -2.55 16.52
C LEU A 319 -6.56 -2.47 18.02
N ASP A 320 -5.78 -3.40 18.55
CA ASP A 320 -5.42 -3.45 19.97
C ASP A 320 -4.07 -2.73 20.27
N ASN A 321 -3.49 -2.01 19.30
CA ASN A 321 -2.21 -1.31 19.43
C ASN A 321 -2.33 0.18 19.76
N SER A 322 -3.39 0.57 20.45
CA SER A 322 -3.52 1.94 20.96
C SER A 322 -2.52 2.18 22.09
N PHE A 323 -1.88 3.35 22.13
CA PHE A 323 -0.84 3.66 23.13
C PHE A 323 -0.82 5.13 23.53
N ILE A 324 -0.12 5.40 24.64
CA ILE A 324 0.30 6.73 25.08
C ILE A 324 1.82 6.71 25.22
N GLN A 325 2.48 7.80 24.83
CA GLN A 325 3.92 7.96 24.86
C GLN A 325 4.31 9.30 25.47
N LEU A 326 5.40 9.29 26.24
CA LEU A 326 6.14 10.48 26.65
C LEU A 326 7.53 10.43 26.01
N ALA A 327 7.97 11.56 25.43
CA ALA A 327 9.27 11.69 24.83
C ALA A 327 9.95 12.99 25.29
N VAL A 328 11.25 12.94 25.51
CA VAL A 328 12.09 14.12 25.76
C VAL A 328 13.22 14.11 24.74
N ASN A 329 13.33 15.18 23.97
CA ASN A 329 14.35 15.36 22.95
C ASN A 329 15.25 16.53 23.34
N TYR A 330 16.55 16.36 23.10
CA TYR A 330 17.53 17.43 23.22
C TYR A 330 18.27 17.62 21.89
N THR A 331 18.31 18.85 21.40
CA THR A 331 19.05 19.24 20.20
C THR A 331 20.16 20.22 20.58
N PHE A 332 21.39 19.87 20.22
CA PHE A 332 22.58 20.73 20.32
C PHE A 332 22.69 21.64 19.11
#